data_AF-A0A7Y3GAG3-F1
#
_entry.id   AF-A0A7Y3GAG3-F1
#
_cell.length_a   1.000
_cell.length_b   1.000
_cell.length_c   1.000
_cell.angle_alpha   90.00
_cell.angle_beta   90.00
_cell.angle_gamma   90.00
#
_symmetry.space_group_name_H-M   'P 1'
#
loop_
_entity.id
_entity.type
_entity.pdbx_description
1 polymer ?
#
loop_
_entity_poly.entity_id
_entity_poly.type
_entity_poly.pdbx_seq_one_letter_code
_entity_poly.pdbx_strand_id
1 'polypeptide(L)'
;MIETGPLQPVEFAKVANEEGRYAMSSSGHAQSRRTFVTAAVSVSVAGLISSGHHVYGALAYETPWRLAVSLWIPAFVLFVLSMLFLLWKYANRPVANIAAWFVLFSGVVFQAGFTLFECVYSHVLKNILFFGGVSQEVLLRLFPAPTYHLPDNMLFELTGVAQLAGFWAAWCAWRVFQKHLIRK
;
A
#
# COMPACT_ATOMS: atom_id res chain seq x y z
N MET A 1 44.13 -34.74 -31.94
CA MET A 1 44.42 -33.30 -31.81
C MET A 1 43.27 -32.56 -32.44
N ILE A 2 42.39 -31.94 -31.65
CA ILE A 2 41.29 -31.11 -32.17
C ILE A 2 41.80 -29.68 -32.10
N GLU A 3 42.08 -29.08 -33.26
CA GLU A 3 42.46 -27.68 -33.38
C GLU A 3 41.24 -26.79 -33.07
N THR A 4 41.28 -26.06 -31.96
CA THR A 4 40.38 -24.94 -31.71
C THR A 4 41.01 -23.69 -32.28
N GLY A 5 40.74 -23.41 -33.55
CA GLY A 5 41.08 -22.13 -34.19
C GLY A 5 40.38 -20.94 -33.52
N PRO A 6 40.98 -19.73 -33.55
CA PRO A 6 40.41 -18.56 -32.90
C PRO A 6 39.07 -18.17 -33.53
N LEU A 7 38.05 -18.00 -32.69
CA LEU A 7 36.70 -17.58 -33.08
C LEU A 7 36.75 -16.27 -33.89
N GLN A 8 36.02 -16.25 -35.00
CA GLN A 8 35.95 -15.11 -35.91
C GLN A 8 35.36 -13.89 -35.18
N PRO A 9 35.84 -12.65 -35.42
CA PRO A 9 35.43 -11.44 -34.69
C PRO A 9 33.92 -11.18 -34.65
N VAL A 10 33.17 -11.68 -35.63
CA VAL A 10 31.72 -11.52 -35.77
C VAL A 10 30.94 -12.38 -34.77
N GLU A 11 31.48 -13.52 -34.35
CA GLU A 11 30.86 -14.43 -33.38
C GLU A 11 30.93 -13.86 -31.96
N PHE A 12 32.06 -13.23 -31.60
CA PHE A 12 32.23 -12.53 -30.32
C PHE A 12 31.21 -11.39 -30.12
N ALA A 13 30.94 -10.60 -31.18
CA ALA A 13 29.97 -9.52 -31.10
C ALA A 13 28.53 -10.03 -30.89
N LYS A 14 28.21 -11.22 -31.40
CA LYS A 14 26.87 -11.82 -31.26
C LYS A 14 26.65 -12.36 -29.85
N VAL A 15 27.63 -13.07 -29.28
CA VAL A 15 27.58 -13.61 -27.92
C VAL A 15 27.48 -12.47 -26.88
N ALA A 16 28.30 -11.42 -27.01
CA ALA A 16 28.24 -10.26 -26.11
C ALA A 16 26.87 -9.53 -26.16
N ASN A 17 26.23 -9.50 -27.32
CA ASN A 17 24.91 -8.88 -27.50
C ASN A 17 23.76 -9.77 -26.97
N GLU A 18 23.92 -11.09 -26.96
CA GLU A 18 22.96 -12.02 -26.35
C GLU A 18 23.08 -12.03 -24.82
N GLU A 19 24.29 -12.04 -24.27
CA GLU A 19 24.54 -11.92 -22.83
C GLU A 19 24.02 -10.59 -22.27
N GLY A 20 24.27 -9.47 -22.97
CA GLY A 20 23.76 -8.16 -22.60
C GLY A 20 22.22 -8.09 -22.60
N ARG A 21 21.56 -8.75 -23.56
CA ARG A 21 20.09 -8.85 -23.61
C ARG A 21 19.52 -9.74 -22.50
N TYR A 22 20.20 -10.81 -22.14
CA TYR A 22 19.79 -11.69 -21.03
C TYR A 22 19.94 -11.00 -19.66
N ALA A 23 21.03 -10.26 -19.46
CA ALA A 23 21.25 -9.45 -18.25
C ALA A 23 20.22 -8.30 -18.10
N MET A 24 19.88 -7.62 -19.20
CA MET A 24 18.81 -6.60 -19.20
C MET A 24 17.42 -7.21 -18.95
N SER A 25 17.11 -8.35 -19.55
CA SER A 25 15.82 -9.04 -19.34
C SER A 25 15.64 -9.50 -17.89
N SER A 26 16.66 -10.15 -17.32
CA SER A 26 16.62 -10.67 -15.94
C SER A 26 16.49 -9.57 -14.89
N SER A 27 17.18 -8.44 -15.06
CA SER A 27 17.06 -7.29 -14.16
C SER A 27 15.67 -6.63 -14.20
N GLY A 28 15.05 -6.52 -15.37
CA GLY A 28 13.69 -5.98 -15.52
C GLY A 28 12.62 -6.83 -14.81
N HIS A 29 12.70 -8.15 -14.95
CA HIS A 29 11.79 -9.09 -14.28
C HIS A 29 11.94 -9.04 -12.75
N ALA A 30 13.18 -9.01 -12.25
CA ALA A 30 13.46 -8.88 -10.82
C ALA A 30 12.92 -7.57 -10.23
N GLN A 31 13.09 -6.45 -10.95
CA GLN A 31 12.60 -5.14 -10.52
C GLN A 31 11.06 -5.04 -10.54
N SER A 32 10.40 -5.70 -11.50
CA SER A 32 8.95 -5.83 -11.54
C SER A 32 8.44 -6.61 -10.33
N ARG A 33 8.96 -7.83 -10.10
CA ARG A 33 8.59 -8.69 -8.95
C ARG A 33 8.75 -7.97 -7.62
N ARG A 34 9.87 -7.26 -7.40
CA ARG A 34 10.11 -6.49 -6.17
C ARG A 34 9.02 -5.44 -5.94
N THR A 35 8.54 -4.78 -7.00
CA THR A 35 7.52 -3.73 -6.87
C THR A 35 6.17 -4.31 -6.42
N PHE A 36 5.76 -5.45 -6.99
CA PHE A 36 4.54 -6.15 -6.55
C PHE A 36 4.64 -6.66 -5.12
N VAL A 37 5.76 -7.28 -4.75
CA VAL A 37 5.98 -7.77 -3.38
C VAL A 37 5.96 -6.62 -2.38
N THR A 38 6.63 -5.50 -2.67
CA THR A 38 6.60 -4.33 -1.79
C THR A 38 5.19 -3.76 -1.64
N ALA A 39 4.41 -3.68 -2.72
CA ALA A 39 3.01 -3.23 -2.64
C ALA A 39 2.15 -4.18 -1.80
N ALA A 40 2.26 -5.50 -2.03
CA ALA A 40 1.52 -6.50 -1.28
C ALA A 40 1.83 -6.44 0.22
N VAL A 41 3.13 -6.44 0.58
CA VAL A 41 3.56 -6.33 1.99
C VAL A 41 3.08 -5.03 2.61
N SER A 42 3.21 -3.90 1.92
CA SER A 42 2.83 -2.59 2.47
C SER A 42 1.32 -2.50 2.72
N VAL A 43 0.49 -2.98 1.79
CA VAL A 43 -0.98 -3.02 1.96
C VAL A 43 -1.36 -3.94 3.12
N SER A 44 -0.75 -5.12 3.24
CA SER A 44 -0.99 -6.02 4.37
C SER A 44 -0.62 -5.40 5.71
N VAL A 45 0.55 -4.77 5.81
CA VAL A 45 1.00 -4.10 7.05
C VAL A 45 0.05 -2.95 7.42
N ALA A 46 -0.29 -2.07 6.47
CA ALA A 46 -1.22 -0.97 6.71
C ALA A 46 -2.61 -1.45 7.15
N GLY A 47 -3.10 -2.53 6.54
CA GLY A 47 -4.37 -3.15 6.89
C GLY A 47 -4.35 -3.76 8.30
N LEU A 48 -3.28 -4.45 8.68
CA LEU A 48 -3.13 -5.02 10.03
C LEU A 48 -3.09 -3.93 11.11
N ILE A 49 -2.32 -2.86 10.89
CA ILE A 49 -2.28 -1.72 11.80
C ILE A 49 -3.67 -1.11 11.95
N SER A 50 -4.36 -0.83 10.84
CA SER A 50 -5.68 -0.20 10.87
C SER A 50 -6.73 -1.11 11.53
N SER A 51 -6.79 -2.38 11.14
CA SER A 51 -7.70 -3.37 11.73
C SER A 51 -7.48 -3.51 13.24
N GLY A 52 -6.21 -3.62 13.67
CA GLY A 52 -5.85 -3.69 15.10
C GLY A 52 -6.21 -2.43 15.86
N HIS A 53 -5.99 -1.24 15.28
CA HIS A 53 -6.41 0.03 15.86
C HIS A 53 -7.93 0.07 16.09
N HIS A 54 -8.73 -0.36 15.12
CA HIS A 54 -10.18 -0.41 15.28
C HIS A 54 -10.65 -1.47 16.29
N VAL A 55 -9.99 -2.63 16.41
CA VAL A 55 -10.27 -3.58 17.50
C VAL A 55 -9.99 -2.92 18.84
N TYR A 56 -8.81 -2.34 19.01
CA TYR A 56 -8.41 -1.71 20.26
C TYR A 56 -9.37 -0.57 20.63
N GLY A 57 -9.69 0.30 19.68
CA GLY A 57 -10.65 1.38 19.85
C GLY A 57 -12.07 0.90 20.18
N ALA A 58 -12.51 -0.26 19.66
CA ALA A 58 -13.80 -0.82 20.00
C ALA A 58 -13.85 -1.28 21.47
N LEU A 59 -12.78 -1.92 21.94
CA LEU A 59 -12.68 -2.45 23.29
C LEU A 59 -12.46 -1.35 24.32
N ALA A 60 -11.60 -0.37 24.03
CA ALA A 60 -11.23 0.68 24.97
C ALA A 60 -12.35 1.71 25.20
N TYR A 61 -13.21 1.92 24.19
CA TYR A 61 -14.24 2.98 24.22
C TYR A 61 -15.66 2.45 24.08
N GLU A 62 -15.87 1.14 24.18
CA GLU A 62 -17.19 0.49 24.07
C GLU A 62 -17.96 0.89 22.80
N THR A 63 -17.25 1.06 21.68
CA THR A 63 -17.81 1.41 20.38
C THR A 63 -17.84 0.18 19.45
N PRO A 64 -18.83 -0.73 19.56
CA PRO A 64 -18.83 -2.02 18.86
C PRO A 64 -18.85 -1.89 17.33
N TRP A 65 -19.34 -0.77 16.78
CA TRP A 65 -19.31 -0.51 15.34
C TRP A 65 -17.88 -0.49 14.78
N ARG A 66 -16.85 -0.15 15.58
CA ARG A 66 -15.44 -0.22 15.16
C ARG A 66 -14.99 -1.66 14.91
N LEU A 67 -15.61 -2.68 15.53
CA LEU A 67 -15.33 -4.08 15.19
C LEU A 67 -15.77 -4.41 13.77
N ALA A 68 -16.95 -3.92 13.34
CA ALA A 68 -17.35 -4.07 11.95
C ALA A 68 -16.31 -3.44 11.02
N VAL A 69 -15.77 -2.26 11.40
CA VAL A 69 -14.68 -1.61 10.67
C VAL A 69 -13.42 -2.47 10.57
N SER A 70 -13.01 -3.00 11.71
CA SER A 70 -11.87 -3.90 11.81
C SER A 70 -12.00 -5.14 10.93
N LEU A 71 -13.21 -5.65 10.68
CA LEU A 71 -13.46 -6.85 9.88
C LEU A 71 -13.46 -6.60 8.37
N TRP A 72 -13.99 -5.47 7.89
CA TRP A 72 -13.99 -5.20 6.44
C TRP A 72 -12.61 -4.75 5.92
N ILE A 73 -11.73 -4.23 6.79
CA ILE A 73 -10.35 -3.88 6.42
C ILE A 73 -9.57 -5.11 5.89
N PRO A 74 -9.49 -6.26 6.58
CA PRO A 74 -8.89 -7.48 6.05
C PRO A 74 -9.51 -7.95 4.74
N ALA A 75 -10.85 -7.89 4.60
CA ALA A 75 -11.52 -8.24 3.35
C ALA A 75 -11.07 -7.33 2.20
N PHE A 76 -10.95 -6.03 2.46
CA PHE A 76 -10.44 -5.05 1.51
C PHE A 76 -8.97 -5.29 1.15
N VAL A 77 -8.12 -5.63 2.12
CA VAL A 77 -6.73 -6.03 1.89
C VAL A 77 -6.66 -7.25 0.97
N LEU A 78 -7.43 -8.29 1.25
CA LEU A 78 -7.48 -9.50 0.42
C LEU A 78 -7.94 -9.19 -1.00
N PHE A 79 -8.90 -8.27 -1.16
CA PHE A 79 -9.31 -7.78 -2.47
C PHE A 79 -8.15 -7.13 -3.23
N VAL A 80 -7.43 -6.18 -2.61
CA VAL A 80 -6.27 -5.52 -3.25
C VAL A 80 -5.18 -6.53 -3.59
N LEU A 81 -4.87 -7.46 -2.69
CA LEU A 81 -3.89 -8.53 -2.93
C LEU A 81 -4.29 -9.42 -4.10
N SER A 82 -5.58 -9.74 -4.22
CA SER A 82 -6.11 -10.51 -5.36
C SER A 82 -5.92 -9.77 -6.67
N MET A 83 -6.15 -8.45 -6.69
CA MET A 83 -5.93 -7.63 -7.89
C MET A 83 -4.45 -7.51 -8.24
N LEU A 84 -3.57 -7.34 -7.25
CA LEU A 84 -2.12 -7.35 -7.47
C LEU A 84 -1.64 -8.70 -8.04
N PHE A 85 -2.21 -9.81 -7.55
CA PHE A 85 -1.92 -11.14 -8.07
C PHE A 85 -2.38 -11.31 -9.52
N LEU A 86 -3.62 -10.92 -9.85
CA LEU A 86 -4.13 -10.99 -11.23
C LEU A 86 -3.29 -10.14 -12.19
N LEU A 87 -2.91 -8.94 -11.75
CA LEU A 87 -2.08 -8.04 -12.50
C LEU A 87 -0.69 -8.63 -12.80
N TRP A 88 -0.07 -9.27 -11.80
CA TRP A 88 1.21 -9.95 -11.97
C TRP A 88 1.12 -11.19 -12.86
N LYS A 89 0.10 -12.03 -12.65
CA LYS A 89 -0.05 -13.32 -13.33
C LYS A 89 -0.47 -13.17 -14.80
N TYR A 90 -1.28 -12.17 -15.12
CA TYR A 90 -1.92 -12.03 -16.42
C TYR A 90 -1.55 -10.72 -17.16
N ALA A 91 -0.35 -10.17 -16.92
CA ALA A 91 0.07 -8.85 -17.40
C ALA A 91 -0.19 -8.54 -18.91
N ASN A 92 -0.18 -9.57 -19.76
CA ASN A 92 -0.40 -9.47 -21.21
C ASN A 92 -1.85 -9.73 -21.65
N ARG A 93 -2.81 -9.75 -20.71
CA ARG A 93 -4.23 -10.04 -20.97
C ARG A 93 -5.10 -8.83 -20.57
N PRO A 94 -6.29 -8.65 -21.18
CA PRO A 94 -7.21 -7.56 -20.83
C PRO A 94 -7.57 -7.49 -19.34
N VAL A 95 -7.67 -8.65 -18.68
CA VAL A 95 -7.94 -8.77 -17.24
C VAL A 95 -6.92 -8.01 -16.38
N ALA A 96 -5.66 -7.91 -16.82
CA ALA A 96 -4.65 -7.14 -16.09
C ALA A 96 -4.91 -5.63 -16.15
N ASN A 97 -5.48 -5.10 -17.22
CA ASN A 97 -5.84 -3.68 -17.26
C ASN A 97 -6.98 -3.37 -16.28
N ILE A 98 -7.98 -4.27 -16.20
CA ILE A 98 -9.06 -4.17 -15.21
C ILE A 98 -8.49 -4.25 -13.79
N ALA A 99 -7.62 -5.23 -13.51
CA ALA A 99 -6.97 -5.37 -12.21
C ALA A 99 -6.13 -4.14 -11.84
N ALA A 100 -5.43 -3.52 -12.80
CA ALA A 100 -4.66 -2.30 -12.58
C ALA A 100 -5.55 -1.13 -12.15
N TRP A 101 -6.70 -0.93 -12.81
CA TRP A 101 -7.67 0.09 -12.40
C TRP A 101 -8.20 -0.16 -11.00
N PHE A 102 -8.51 -1.41 -10.65
CA PHE A 102 -8.89 -1.72 -9.27
C PHE A 102 -7.76 -1.42 -8.29
N VAL A 103 -6.51 -1.81 -8.57
CA VAL A 103 -5.35 -1.44 -7.72
C VAL A 103 -5.21 0.08 -7.56
N LEU A 104 -5.50 0.87 -8.61
CA LEU A 104 -5.53 2.33 -8.50
C LEU A 104 -6.65 2.80 -7.56
N PHE A 105 -7.89 2.42 -7.84
CA PHE A 105 -9.03 2.94 -7.09
C PHE A 105 -9.05 2.44 -5.64
N SER A 106 -8.80 1.16 -5.39
CA SER A 106 -8.82 0.59 -4.05
C SER A 106 -7.48 0.80 -3.32
N GLY A 107 -6.37 0.48 -3.97
CA GLY A 107 -5.04 0.55 -3.35
C GLY A 107 -4.49 1.96 -3.21
N VAL A 108 -4.93 2.93 -4.04
CA VAL A 108 -4.43 4.31 -3.99
C VAL A 108 -5.52 5.27 -3.52
N VAL A 109 -6.61 5.44 -4.28
CA VAL A 109 -7.61 6.49 -4.01
C VAL A 109 -8.32 6.25 -2.69
N PHE A 110 -8.89 5.06 -2.52
CA PHE A 110 -9.60 4.70 -1.30
C PHE A 110 -8.65 4.66 -0.10
N GLN A 111 -7.50 3.98 -0.21
CA GLN A 111 -6.53 3.89 0.88
C GLN A 111 -6.02 5.27 1.33
N ALA A 112 -5.71 6.18 0.39
CA ALA A 112 -5.28 7.53 0.73
C ALA A 112 -6.40 8.34 1.41
N GLY A 113 -7.63 8.24 0.92
CA GLY A 113 -8.79 8.87 1.56
C GLY A 113 -9.04 8.32 2.97
N PHE A 114 -9.02 7.00 3.12
CA PHE A 114 -9.17 6.32 4.40
C PHE A 114 -8.09 6.77 5.39
N THR A 115 -6.81 6.80 4.99
CA THR A 115 -5.72 7.30 5.84
C THR A 115 -5.88 8.80 6.14
N LEU A 116 -6.34 9.61 5.20
CA LEU A 116 -6.57 11.04 5.46
C LEU A 116 -7.62 11.26 6.55
N PHE A 117 -8.74 10.55 6.50
CA PHE A 117 -9.79 10.70 7.50
C PHE A 117 -9.44 9.98 8.81
N GLU A 118 -9.23 8.66 8.77
CA GLU A 118 -9.07 7.85 9.98
C GLU A 118 -7.76 8.12 10.71
N CYS A 119 -6.70 8.59 10.04
CA CYS A 119 -5.42 8.88 10.68
C CYS A 119 -5.14 10.38 10.80
N VAL A 120 -5.10 11.09 9.67
CA VAL A 120 -4.65 12.49 9.68
C VAL A 120 -5.67 13.37 10.40
N TYR A 121 -6.95 13.27 10.06
CA TYR A 121 -7.99 14.06 10.72
C TYR A 121 -8.21 13.58 12.17
N SER A 122 -8.50 12.29 12.35
CA SER A 122 -8.94 11.74 13.65
C SER A 122 -7.86 11.66 14.73
N HIS A 123 -6.58 11.62 14.36
CA HIS A 123 -5.47 11.48 15.31
C HIS A 123 -4.44 12.59 15.17
N VAL A 124 -3.86 12.80 13.99
CA VAL A 124 -2.76 13.77 13.85
C VAL A 124 -3.24 15.21 14.10
N LEU A 125 -4.23 15.67 13.35
CA LEU A 125 -4.79 17.01 13.47
C LEU A 125 -5.43 17.20 14.85
N LYS A 126 -6.21 16.22 15.31
CA LYS A 126 -6.80 16.22 16.65
C LYS A 126 -5.75 16.41 17.75
N ASN A 127 -4.66 15.64 17.73
CA ASN A 127 -3.59 15.74 18.72
C ASN A 127 -2.90 17.10 18.66
N ILE A 128 -2.61 17.62 17.46
CA ILE A 128 -2.02 18.94 17.29
C ILE A 128 -2.91 20.03 17.91
N LEU A 129 -4.22 19.99 17.64
CA LEU A 129 -5.16 20.98 18.17
C LEU A 129 -5.33 20.86 19.68
N PHE A 130 -5.44 19.65 20.21
CA PHE A 130 -5.58 19.39 21.64
C PHE A 130 -4.34 19.86 22.43
N PHE A 131 -3.15 19.41 22.05
CA PHE A 131 -1.91 19.80 22.72
C PHE A 131 -1.49 21.24 22.41
N GLY A 132 -2.01 21.83 21.33
CA GLY A 132 -1.87 23.25 21.01
C GLY A 132 -2.74 24.19 21.85
N GLY A 133 -3.57 23.67 22.76
CA GLY A 133 -4.39 24.46 23.67
C GLY A 133 -5.66 25.04 23.07
N VAL A 134 -6.18 24.45 21.98
CA VAL A 134 -7.49 24.83 21.43
C VAL A 134 -8.59 24.58 22.46
N SER A 135 -9.58 25.47 22.54
CA SER A 135 -10.65 25.35 23.53
C SER A 135 -11.44 24.05 23.36
N GLN A 136 -11.89 23.49 24.49
CA GLN A 136 -12.65 22.24 24.50
C GLN A 136 -13.94 22.34 23.66
N GLU A 137 -14.59 23.50 23.64
CA GLU A 137 -15.78 23.75 22.81
C GLU A 137 -15.50 23.55 21.32
N VAL A 138 -14.38 24.08 20.81
CA VAL A 138 -14.00 23.93 19.40
C VAL A 138 -13.62 22.47 19.11
N LEU A 139 -12.88 21.83 20.01
CA LEU A 139 -12.50 20.43 19.86
C LEU A 139 -13.71 19.50 19.82
N LEU A 140 -14.72 19.72 20.66
CA LEU A 140 -15.94 18.91 20.68
C LEU A 140 -16.84 19.14 19.45
N ARG A 141 -16.73 20.30 18.79
CA ARG A 141 -17.40 20.55 17.49
C ARG A 141 -16.73 19.82 16.34
N LEU A 142 -15.40 19.79 16.31
CA LEU A 142 -14.62 19.11 15.26
C LEU A 142 -14.58 17.60 15.46
N PHE A 143 -14.50 17.15 16.70
CA PHE A 143 -14.34 15.76 17.10
C PHE A 143 -15.47 15.32 18.04
N PRO A 144 -16.73 15.29 17.56
CA PRO A 144 -17.86 14.93 18.40
C PRO A 144 -17.85 13.45 18.81
N ALA A 145 -18.22 13.20 20.07
CA ALA A 145 -18.51 11.85 20.56
C ALA A 145 -19.77 11.27 19.88
N PRO A 146 -19.92 9.93 19.80
CA PRO A 146 -18.99 8.89 20.24
C PRO A 146 -17.96 8.49 19.16
N THR A 147 -18.02 9.11 17.98
CA THR A 147 -17.13 8.77 16.87
C THR A 147 -15.68 9.07 17.22
N TYR A 148 -15.45 10.25 17.79
CA TYR A 148 -14.14 10.71 18.23
C TYR A 148 -14.07 10.79 19.74
N HIS A 149 -12.87 10.53 20.25
CA HIS A 149 -12.50 10.79 21.64
C HIS A 149 -11.35 11.79 21.63
N LEU A 150 -11.38 12.75 22.56
CA LEU A 150 -10.22 13.61 22.79
C LEU A 150 -9.06 12.76 23.33
N PRO A 151 -7.81 13.20 23.16
CA PRO A 151 -6.63 12.41 23.56
C PRO A 151 -6.63 12.12 25.06
N ASP A 152 -7.07 10.91 25.42
CA ASP A 152 -7.15 10.41 26.80
C ASP A 152 -6.41 9.06 26.95
N ASN A 153 -6.09 8.40 25.85
CA ASN A 153 -5.39 7.12 25.80
C ASN A 153 -4.22 7.16 24.80
N MET A 154 -3.00 7.09 25.32
CA MET A 154 -1.78 7.15 24.51
C MET A 154 -1.69 6.02 23.47
N LEU A 155 -2.09 4.80 23.81
CA LEU A 155 -1.98 3.67 22.89
C LEU A 155 -2.98 3.79 21.73
N PHE A 156 -4.18 4.30 21.99
CA PHE A 156 -5.17 4.58 20.94
C PHE A 156 -4.64 5.62 19.96
N GLU A 157 -4.07 6.72 20.47
CA GLU A 157 -3.52 7.78 19.64
C GLU A 157 -2.29 7.33 18.84
N LEU A 158 -1.37 6.58 19.47
CA LEU A 158 -0.16 6.10 18.78
C LEU A 158 -0.51 5.11 17.66
N THR A 159 -1.42 4.17 17.91
CA THR A 159 -1.87 3.23 16.87
C THR A 159 -2.66 3.93 15.77
N GLY A 160 -3.43 4.97 16.11
CA GLY A 160 -4.12 5.82 15.15
C GLY A 160 -3.15 6.59 14.25
N VAL A 161 -2.07 7.16 14.79
CA VAL A 161 -1.00 7.79 14.00
C VAL A 161 -0.21 6.77 13.16
N ALA A 162 -0.02 5.55 13.66
CA ALA A 162 0.68 4.49 12.92
C ALA A 162 -0.02 4.12 11.59
N GLN A 163 -1.32 4.42 11.45
CA GLN A 163 -2.05 4.25 10.19
C GLN A 163 -1.54 5.14 9.04
N LEU A 164 -0.60 6.07 9.28
CA LEU A 164 0.18 6.75 8.23
C LEU A 164 0.87 5.76 7.28
N ALA A 165 1.12 4.52 7.72
CA ALA A 165 1.56 3.42 6.86
C ALA A 165 0.65 3.21 5.63
N GLY A 166 -0.63 3.60 5.70
CA GLY A 166 -1.55 3.57 4.57
C GLY A 166 -1.14 4.48 3.41
N PHE A 167 -0.52 5.64 3.66
CA PHE A 167 0.04 6.46 2.57
C PHE A 167 1.22 5.77 1.88
N TRP A 168 2.06 5.07 2.64
CA TRP A 168 3.15 4.27 2.07
C TRP A 168 2.61 3.11 1.24
N ALA A 169 1.55 2.43 1.70
CA ALA A 169 0.87 1.40 0.93
C ALA A 169 0.28 1.95 -0.37
N ALA A 170 -0.39 3.11 -0.31
CA ALA A 170 -0.94 3.80 -1.48
C ALA A 170 0.16 4.17 -2.49
N TRP A 171 1.29 4.69 -2.02
CA TRP A 171 2.44 4.99 -2.87
C TRP A 171 3.01 3.74 -3.56
N CYS A 172 3.12 2.62 -2.83
CA CYS A 172 3.59 1.35 -3.40
C CYS A 172 2.63 0.78 -4.45
N ALA A 173 1.31 0.86 -4.20
CA ALA A 173 0.28 0.46 -5.17
C ALA A 173 0.31 1.35 -6.43
N TRP A 174 0.47 2.66 -6.25
CA TRP A 174 0.63 3.62 -7.36
C TRP A 174 1.84 3.28 -8.24
N ARG A 175 2.96 2.90 -7.64
CA ARG A 175 4.14 2.47 -8.40
C ARG A 175 3.90 1.21 -9.24
N VAL A 176 3.06 0.29 -8.78
CA VAL A 176 2.65 -0.89 -9.58
C VAL A 176 1.81 -0.43 -10.77
N PHE A 177 0.81 0.43 -10.53
CA PHE A 177 -0.05 0.97 -11.58
C PHE A 177 0.73 1.71 -12.68
N GLN A 178 1.62 2.62 -12.27
CA GLN A 178 2.49 3.38 -13.17
C GLN A 178 3.31 2.49 -14.10
N LYS A 179 3.90 1.42 -13.56
CA LYS A 179 4.70 0.48 -14.36
C LYS A 179 3.86 -0.32 -15.35
N HIS A 180 2.59 -0.60 -15.05
CA HIS A 180 1.74 -1.43 -15.90
C HIS A 180 1.04 -0.64 -17.02
N LEU A 181 0.50 0.55 -16.74
CA LEU A 181 -0.31 1.28 -17.73
C LEU A 181 0.40 2.47 -18.40
N ILE A 182 1.41 3.07 -17.77
CA ILE A 182 2.05 4.29 -18.31
C ILE A 182 3.35 3.97 -19.07
N ARG A 183 3.95 2.80 -18.84
CA ARG A 183 5.19 2.36 -19.50
C ARG A 183 5.01 1.21 -20.50
N LYS A 184 3.77 0.87 -20.86
CA LYS A 184 3.48 0.06 -22.05
C LYS A 184 3.61 0.93 -23.28
#